data_AF-A0A973K1P2-F1
#
_entry.id   AF-A0A973K1P2-F1
#
_cell.length_a   1.000
_cell.length_b   1.000
_cell.length_c   1.000
_cell.angle_alpha   90.00
_cell.angle_beta   90.00
_cell.angle_gamma   90.00
#
_symmetry.space_group_name_H-M   'P 1'
#
loop_
_entity.id
_entity.type
_entity.pdbx_description
1 polymer ?
#
loop_
_entity_poly.entity_id
_entity_poly.type
_entity_poly.pdbx_seq_one_letter_code
_entity_poly.pdbx_strand_id
1 'polypeptide(L)'
;MSKTTTDPTPPAGDEDLGAAASQLSTAPEDTLNVPSLGVIGWARWFWRQLTSMRVALLLLLLLSLGAIPGSLIPQSGTDETKVAQFRKDNPTLGDVYDKLGLFHVYSSVWFSAIYILLFVSLIG
;
A
#
# COMPACT_ATOMS: atom_id res chain seq x y z
N MET A 1 -74.51 3.71 37.33
CA MET A 1 -73.31 4.57 37.21
C MET A 1 -72.32 3.86 36.29
N SER A 2 -72.19 4.34 35.04
CA SER A 2 -71.29 3.79 34.03
C SER A 2 -69.85 4.23 34.31
N LYS A 3 -68.88 3.33 34.20
CA LYS A 3 -67.46 3.68 34.03
C LYS A 3 -67.10 3.39 32.57
N THR A 4 -66.84 4.46 31.81
CA THR A 4 -66.25 4.38 30.48
C THR A 4 -64.73 4.34 30.66
N THR A 5 -64.13 3.19 30.43
CA THR A 5 -62.67 3.04 30.27
C THR A 5 -62.33 3.46 28.84
N THR A 6 -61.57 4.55 28.71
CA THR A 6 -60.97 4.98 27.44
C THR A 6 -59.63 4.28 27.29
N ASP A 7 -59.51 3.39 26.31
CA ASP A 7 -58.22 2.88 25.83
C ASP A 7 -57.94 3.58 24.48
N PRO A 8 -56.77 4.19 24.25
CA PRO A 8 -56.49 4.88 23.01
C PRO A 8 -56.02 3.87 21.97
N THR A 9 -56.92 3.48 21.06
CA THR A 9 -56.54 2.78 19.84
C THR A 9 -55.72 3.74 18.96
N PRO A 10 -54.46 3.43 18.59
CA PRO A 10 -53.72 4.24 17.64
C PRO A 10 -54.44 4.22 16.27
N PRO A 11 -54.46 5.34 15.52
CA PRO A 11 -55.10 5.37 14.22
C PRO A 11 -54.36 4.46 13.24
N ALA A 12 -55.08 3.49 12.67
CA ALA A 12 -54.59 2.48 11.72
C ALA A 12 -54.18 3.04 10.34
N GLY A 13 -53.92 4.35 10.22
CA GLY A 13 -53.72 5.04 8.94
C GLY A 13 -52.27 5.37 8.60
N ASP A 14 -51.37 5.41 9.57
CA ASP A 14 -49.99 5.90 9.35
C ASP A 14 -49.09 4.81 8.72
N GLU A 15 -49.40 3.54 8.97
CA GLU A 15 -48.65 2.38 8.44
C GLU A 15 -48.92 2.15 6.95
N ASP A 16 -50.15 2.39 6.49
CA ASP A 16 -50.58 2.14 5.11
C ASP A 16 -50.02 3.19 4.12
N LEU A 17 -49.87 4.44 4.59
CA LEU A 17 -49.23 5.53 3.84
C LEU A 17 -47.71 5.32 3.68
N GLY A 18 -47.05 4.79 4.72
CA GLY A 18 -45.64 4.42 4.67
C GLY A 18 -45.37 3.24 3.72
N ALA A 19 -46.26 2.25 3.69
CA ALA A 19 -46.21 1.11 2.78
C ALA A 19 -46.42 1.53 1.31
N ALA A 20 -47.36 2.43 1.03
CA ALA A 20 -47.57 2.97 -0.31
C ALA A 20 -46.37 3.81 -0.80
N ALA A 21 -45.75 4.60 0.10
CA ALA A 21 -44.56 5.38 -0.21
C ALA A 21 -43.34 4.51 -0.54
N SER A 22 -43.20 3.34 0.11
CA SER A 22 -42.11 2.40 -0.17
C SER A 22 -42.29 1.66 -1.50
N GLN A 23 -43.53 1.38 -1.94
CA GLN A 23 -43.79 0.81 -3.27
C GLN A 23 -43.63 1.79 -4.44
N LEU A 24 -43.69 3.09 -4.16
CA LEU A 24 -43.42 4.17 -5.14
C LEU A 24 -41.95 4.61 -5.15
N SER A 25 -41.12 4.03 -4.28
CA SER A 25 -39.68 4.28 -4.25
C SER A 25 -39.02 3.64 -5.48
N THR A 26 -38.78 4.45 -6.51
CA THR A 26 -37.94 4.07 -7.67
C THR A 26 -36.45 4.19 -7.37
N ALA A 27 -36.08 4.39 -6.10
CA ALA A 27 -34.68 4.37 -5.69
C ALA A 27 -34.15 2.97 -6.03
N PRO A 28 -33.04 2.85 -6.79
CA PRO A 28 -32.41 1.56 -6.99
C PRO A 28 -32.16 0.94 -5.62
N GLU A 29 -32.62 -0.31 -5.41
CA GLU A 29 -32.16 -1.12 -4.30
C GLU A 29 -30.63 -1.15 -4.42
N ASP A 30 -29.95 -0.46 -3.51
CA ASP A 30 -28.49 -0.28 -3.54
C ASP A 30 -27.84 -1.57 -3.04
N THR A 31 -28.12 -2.69 -3.72
CA THR A 31 -27.36 -3.93 -3.56
C THR A 31 -26.01 -3.70 -4.20
N LEU A 32 -25.14 -2.97 -3.48
CA LEU A 32 -23.74 -2.79 -3.83
C LEU A 32 -23.09 -4.18 -3.86
N ASN A 33 -23.13 -4.83 -5.02
CA ASN A 33 -22.32 -6.00 -5.32
C ASN A 33 -20.87 -5.53 -5.49
N VAL A 34 -20.25 -5.15 -4.38
CA VAL A 34 -18.83 -4.80 -4.36
C VAL A 34 -18.09 -6.12 -4.57
N PRO A 35 -17.37 -6.30 -5.69
CA PRO A 35 -16.62 -7.52 -5.90
C PRO A 35 -15.60 -7.64 -4.78
N SER A 36 -15.77 -8.64 -3.91
CA SER A 36 -14.74 -8.95 -2.92
C SER A 36 -13.49 -9.36 -3.70
N LEU A 37 -12.40 -8.62 -3.50
CA LEU A 37 -11.12 -9.00 -4.09
C LEU A 37 -10.65 -10.26 -3.36
N GLY A 38 -11.05 -11.43 -3.88
CA GLY A 38 -10.44 -12.69 -3.51
C GLY A 38 -8.92 -12.64 -3.75
N VAL A 39 -8.18 -13.60 -3.19
CA VAL A 39 -6.70 -13.65 -3.26
C VAL A 39 -6.18 -13.44 -4.69
N ILE A 40 -6.86 -14.01 -5.69
CA ILE A 40 -6.53 -13.89 -7.11
C ILE A 40 -6.71 -12.45 -7.62
N GLY A 41 -7.78 -11.78 -7.18
CA GLY A 41 -8.04 -10.37 -7.48
C GLY A 41 -6.97 -9.46 -6.91
N TRP A 42 -6.56 -9.70 -5.66
CA TRP A 42 -5.49 -8.96 -5.00
C TRP A 42 -4.14 -9.17 -5.71
N ALA A 43 -3.78 -10.41 -6.06
CA ALA A 43 -2.54 -10.72 -6.77
C ALA A 43 -2.50 -10.04 -8.16
N ARG A 44 -3.61 -10.07 -8.91
CA ARG A 44 -3.70 -9.39 -10.22
C ARG A 44 -3.66 -7.87 -10.10
N TRP A 45 -4.27 -7.31 -9.07
CA TRP A 45 -4.19 -5.87 -8.79
C TRP A 45 -2.75 -5.47 -8.43
N PHE A 46 -2.10 -6.23 -7.55
CA PHE A 46 -0.70 -6.03 -7.17
C PHE A 46 0.22 -6.10 -8.39
N TRP A 47 0.02 -7.09 -9.26
CA TRP A 47 0.78 -7.23 -10.51
C TRP A 47 0.63 -6.00 -11.41
N ARG A 48 -0.60 -5.51 -11.63
CA ARG A 48 -0.86 -4.29 -12.42
C ARG A 48 -0.23 -3.04 -11.80
N GLN A 49 -0.17 -2.97 -10.47
CA GLN A 49 0.51 -1.87 -9.80
C GLN A 49 2.02 -1.92 -10.07
N LEU A 50 2.61 -3.11 -9.96
CA LEU A 50 4.04 -3.35 -10.17
C LEU A 50 4.50 -3.05 -11.60
N THR A 51 3.66 -3.25 -12.62
CA THR A 51 3.99 -2.97 -14.03
C THR A 51 3.57 -1.59 -14.54
N SER A 52 3.03 -0.73 -13.67
CA SER A 52 2.60 0.60 -14.10
C SER A 52 3.78 1.53 -14.44
N MET A 53 3.64 2.36 -15.48
CA MET A 53 4.64 3.39 -15.86
C MET A 53 5.00 4.31 -14.68
N ARG A 54 4.04 4.60 -13.79
CA ARG A 54 4.27 5.41 -12.58
C ARG A 54 5.25 4.73 -11.63
N VAL A 55 5.09 3.44 -11.40
CA VAL A 55 6.00 2.66 -10.56
C VAL A 55 7.38 2.57 -11.20
N ALA A 56 7.47 2.40 -12.53
CA ALA A 56 8.75 2.44 -13.24
C ALA A 56 9.51 3.75 -12.99
N LEU A 57 8.86 4.91 -13.15
CA LEU A 57 9.49 6.22 -12.93
C LEU A 57 9.95 6.40 -11.47
N LEU A 58 9.15 5.94 -10.49
CA LEU A 58 9.53 5.97 -9.08
C LEU A 58 10.70 5.03 -8.79
N LEU A 59 10.73 3.84 -9.38
CA LEU A 59 11.83 2.89 -9.24
C LEU A 59 13.11 3.41 -9.91
N LEU A 60 13.01 4.09 -11.05
CA LEU A 60 14.15 4.76 -11.68
C LEU A 60 14.70 5.87 -10.79
N LEU A 61 13.81 6.70 -10.20
CA LEU A 61 14.20 7.72 -9.25
C LEU A 61 14.90 7.10 -8.02
N LEU A 62 14.33 6.03 -7.48
CA LEU A 62 14.86 5.34 -6.31
C LEU A 62 16.21 4.68 -6.61
N LEU A 63 16.36 4.08 -7.80
CA LEU A 63 17.62 3.52 -8.28
C LEU A 63 18.70 4.60 -8.39
N SER A 64 18.36 5.76 -8.96
CA SER A 64 19.25 6.91 -9.05
C SER A 64 19.69 7.40 -7.68
N LEU A 65 18.75 7.52 -6.73
CA LEU A 65 19.04 7.94 -5.37
C LEU A 65 19.92 6.92 -4.63
N GLY A 66 19.66 5.63 -4.83
CA GLY A 66 20.45 4.53 -4.27
C GLY A 66 21.88 4.46 -4.79
N ALA A 67 22.15 4.94 -6.01
CA ALA A 67 23.50 4.96 -6.59
C ALA A 67 24.41 6.05 -5.99
N ILE A 68 23.83 7.13 -5.44
CA ILE A 68 24.60 8.25 -4.85
C ILE A 68 25.54 7.79 -3.73
N PRO A 69 25.07 7.09 -2.67
CA PRO A 69 25.95 6.65 -1.58
C PRO A 69 27.08 5.74 -2.06
N GLY A 70 26.85 4.95 -3.12
CA GLY A 70 27.86 4.07 -3.71
C GLY A 70 29.10 4.81 -4.26
N SER A 71 28.98 6.11 -4.54
CA SER A 71 30.09 6.95 -5.02
C SER A 71 30.77 7.79 -3.94
N LEU A 72 30.06 8.09 -2.84
CA LEU A 72 30.53 8.98 -1.77
C LEU A 72 31.13 8.21 -0.59
N ILE A 73 30.65 7.00 -0.32
CA ILE A 73 31.03 6.17 0.83
C ILE A 73 32.06 5.12 0.36
N PRO A 74 33.11 4.83 1.15
CA PRO A 74 34.06 3.76 0.83
C PRO A 74 33.33 2.45 0.50
N GLN A 75 33.63 1.82 -0.63
CA GLN A 75 33.02 0.55 -1.03
C GLN A 75 33.99 -0.61 -0.78
N SER A 76 33.51 -1.69 -0.17
CA SER A 76 34.32 -2.88 0.14
C SER A 76 34.87 -3.57 -1.10
N GLY A 77 34.15 -3.48 -2.24
CA GLY A 77 34.62 -4.00 -3.53
C GLY A 77 35.78 -3.21 -4.16
N THR A 78 36.09 -2.00 -3.66
CA THR A 78 37.20 -1.17 -4.17
C THR A 78 38.36 -1.11 -3.19
N ASP A 79 38.09 -0.92 -1.90
CA ASP A 79 39.14 -0.81 -0.87
C ASP A 79 38.60 -1.23 0.51
N GLU A 80 38.79 -2.50 0.84
CA GLU A 80 38.34 -3.08 2.12
C GLU A 80 39.07 -2.46 3.32
N THR A 81 40.31 -2.00 3.14
CA THR A 81 41.10 -1.39 4.22
C THR A 81 40.53 -0.04 4.63
N LYS A 82 40.10 0.78 3.66
CA LYS A 82 39.41 2.06 3.94
C LYS A 82 38.07 1.84 4.64
N VAL A 83 37.31 0.82 4.27
CA VAL A 83 36.05 0.49 4.95
C VAL A 83 36.32 0.05 6.39
N ALA A 84 37.32 -0.81 6.62
CA ALA A 84 37.72 -1.23 7.96
C ALA A 84 38.19 -0.06 8.81
N GLN A 85 38.95 0.88 8.23
CA GLN A 85 39.40 2.09 8.90
C GLN A 85 38.21 3.01 9.23
N PHE A 86 37.30 3.25 8.28
CA PHE A 86 36.10 4.06 8.51
C PHE A 86 35.24 3.50 9.65
N ARG A 87 35.05 2.18 9.71
CA ARG A 87 34.31 1.52 10.81
C ARG A 87 35.00 1.67 12.16
N LYS A 88 36.33 1.66 12.21
CA LYS A 88 37.10 1.92 13.44
C LYS A 88 36.97 3.36 13.89
N ASP A 89 37.05 4.30 12.94
CA ASP A 89 37.01 5.73 13.22
C ASP A 89 35.60 6.23 13.56
N ASN A 90 34.56 5.57 13.03
CA ASN A 90 33.16 5.93 13.22
C ASN A 90 32.32 4.68 13.55
N PRO A 91 32.40 4.11 14.77
CA PRO A 91 31.75 2.84 15.10
C PRO A 91 30.22 2.89 14.99
N THR A 92 29.58 3.99 15.41
CA THR A 92 28.12 4.15 15.34
C THR A 92 27.62 4.26 13.89
N LEU A 93 28.25 5.09 13.06
CA LEU A 93 27.90 5.23 11.65
C LEU A 93 28.26 3.97 10.85
N GLY A 94 29.38 3.33 11.20
CA GLY A 94 29.82 2.06 10.62
C GLY A 94 28.78 0.97 10.78
N ASP A 95 28.24 0.76 11.98
CA ASP A 95 27.20 -0.23 12.23
C ASP A 95 25.90 0.07 11.46
N VAL A 96 25.51 1.34 11.34
CA VAL A 96 24.33 1.74 10.57
C VAL A 96 24.56 1.47 9.08
N TYR A 97 25.71 1.85 8.55
CA TYR A 97 26.04 1.67 7.13
C TYR A 97 26.16 0.19 6.76
N ASP A 98 26.67 -0.63 7.67
CA ASP A 98 26.76 -2.08 7.47
C ASP A 98 25.36 -2.72 7.43
N LYS A 99 24.48 -2.38 8.37
CA LYS A 99 23.08 -2.85 8.39
C LYS A 99 22.28 -2.40 7.17
N LEU A 100 22.52 -1.18 6.69
CA LEU A 100 21.90 -0.65 5.48
C LEU A 100 22.60 -1.11 4.19
N GLY A 101 23.72 -1.82 4.27
CA GLY A 101 24.49 -2.28 3.12
C GLY A 101 25.14 -1.16 2.28
N LEU A 102 25.43 0.00 2.89
CA LEU A 102 25.99 1.18 2.21
C LEU A 102 27.49 1.04 1.86
N PHE A 103 28.22 0.12 2.48
CA PHE A 103 29.59 -0.21 2.08
C PHE A 103 29.66 -1.15 0.88
N HIS A 104 28.53 -1.72 0.46
CA HIS A 104 28.43 -2.69 -0.60
C HIS A 104 27.11 -2.51 -1.37
N VAL A 105 26.84 -1.26 -1.76
CA VAL A 105 25.54 -0.84 -2.34
C VAL A 105 25.17 -1.70 -3.53
N TYR A 106 26.10 -1.89 -4.47
CA TYR A 106 25.84 -2.59 -5.74
C TYR A 106 25.56 -4.09 -5.59
N SER A 107 26.04 -4.72 -4.50
CA SER A 107 25.76 -6.13 -4.18
C SER A 107 24.71 -6.29 -3.08
N SER A 108 24.13 -5.19 -2.57
CA SER A 108 23.13 -5.23 -1.52
C SER A 108 21.80 -5.80 -2.01
N VAL A 109 21.08 -6.45 -1.09
CA VAL A 109 19.77 -7.06 -1.38
C VAL A 109 18.75 -5.98 -1.76
N TRP A 110 18.75 -4.83 -1.09
CA TRP A 110 17.79 -3.76 -1.35
C TRP A 110 18.03 -3.08 -2.71
N PHE A 111 19.28 -2.84 -3.10
CA PHE A 111 19.60 -2.28 -4.41
C PHE A 111 19.24 -3.24 -5.54
N SER A 112 19.57 -4.52 -5.35
CA SER A 112 19.21 -5.60 -6.29
C SER A 112 17.69 -5.74 -6.41
N ALA A 113 16.94 -5.60 -5.31
CA ALA A 113 15.48 -5.60 -5.34
C ALA A 113 14.95 -4.46 -6.22
N ILE A 114 15.43 -3.23 -6.05
CA ILE A 114 15.03 -2.10 -6.90
C ILE A 114 15.28 -2.40 -8.38
N TYR A 115 16.46 -2.92 -8.72
CA TYR A 115 16.82 -3.27 -10.09
C TYR A 115 15.89 -4.35 -10.68
N ILE A 116 15.61 -5.42 -9.93
CA ILE A 116 14.72 -6.49 -10.38
C ILE A 116 13.28 -5.99 -10.51
N LEU A 117 12.77 -5.24 -9.53
CA LEU A 117 11.43 -4.65 -9.61
C LEU A 117 11.31 -3.70 -10.82
N LEU A 118 12.36 -2.94 -11.12
CA LEU A 118 12.39 -2.08 -12.30
C LEU A 118 12.23 -2.91 -13.58
N PHE A 119 13.00 -3.99 -13.71
CA PHE A 119 12.92 -4.90 -14.87
C PHE A 119 11.53 -5.53 -15.01
N VAL A 120 10.96 -6.00 -13.90
CA VAL A 120 9.59 -6.53 -13.90
C VAL A 120 8.60 -5.44 -14.33
N SER A 121 8.81 -4.20 -13.87
CA SER A 121 7.95 -3.08 -14.23
C SER A 121 8.02 -2.68 -15.70
N LEU A 122 9.16 -2.89 -16.36
CA LEU A 122 9.38 -2.57 -17.79
C LEU A 122 8.71 -3.58 -18.74
N ILE A 123 8.44 -4.80 -18.26
CA ILE A 123 7.86 -5.88 -19.08
C ILE A 123 6.36 -5.68 -19.31
N GLY A 124 5.64 -5.13 -18.33
CA GLY A 124 4.17 -5.09 -18.36
C GLY A 124 3.57 -3.73 -18.65
#